data_AF-A0A0J7KFJ7-F1
#
_entry.id   AF-A0A0J7KFJ7-F1
#
_cell.length_a   1.000
_cell.length_b   1.000
_cell.length_c   1.000
_cell.angle_alpha   90.00
_cell.angle_beta   90.00
_cell.angle_gamma   90.00
#
_symmetry.space_group_name_H-M   'P 1'
#
loop_
_entity.id
_entity.type
_entity.pdbx_description
1 polymer ?
#
loop_
_entity_poly.entity_id
_entity_poly.type
_entity_poly.pdbx_seq_one_letter_code
_entity_poly.pdbx_strand_id
1 'polypeptide(L)'
;MLFKARECGMTRVGCTTVPALTVSKAKACQAIEVQLALQTLMQSAYSTEAWTLRDTCLEMWEAPPKRCWKKKGQSVLVKFDGSCDRDMIYTGWGHIYVQDTNDDTWHKVPGQVDELGLFYVHDGIRVNYVDFGIEALTYGVTGTWEVQVGGRVIYHTSASVSSTQAATSDDDTLSPLRSAAAAVTATATTAVPPTLQNPAPAPSSPPPKRQRVIVGQQWQQPDSTRKVTEGRVVCQNERSIRNPDSTDLRRGHSDSDAVPVIHLQGDANCLKCFRYRVQKHKDTLFVKASSTWHWACGNSDKTAFVTLWYKSQEQRAEFLTRVHLPKGVKALPGYMSAFV
;
A
#
# COMPACT_ATOMS: atom_id res chain seq x y z
N MET A 1 -24.50 10.83 24.38
CA MET A 1 -25.79 10.56 23.69
C MET A 1 -26.06 9.05 23.56
N LEU A 2 -25.51 8.34 22.57
CA LEU A 2 -25.93 6.96 22.20
C LEU A 2 -25.96 5.94 23.35
N PHE A 3 -25.00 5.98 24.27
CA PHE A 3 -25.01 5.15 25.49
C PHE A 3 -26.34 5.28 26.27
N LYS A 4 -26.79 6.51 26.53
CA LYS A 4 -28.04 6.78 27.27
C LYS A 4 -29.28 6.35 26.50
N ALA A 5 -29.29 6.53 25.18
CA ALA A 5 -30.37 6.01 24.33
C ALA A 5 -30.50 4.47 24.49
N ARG A 6 -29.37 3.75 24.58
CA ARG A 6 -29.37 2.30 24.79
C ARG A 6 -29.82 1.89 26.20
N GLU A 7 -29.48 2.66 27.23
CA GLU A 7 -30.03 2.45 28.60
C GLU A 7 -31.56 2.63 28.62
N CYS A 8 -32.08 3.62 27.89
CA CYS A 8 -33.51 3.85 27.70
C CYS A 8 -34.17 2.85 26.72
N GLY A 9 -33.55 1.71 26.44
CA GLY A 9 -34.07 0.65 25.57
C GLY A 9 -34.11 0.97 24.07
N MET A 10 -33.67 2.15 23.63
CA MET A 10 -33.77 2.58 22.24
C MET A 10 -32.80 1.81 21.34
N THR A 11 -33.30 1.22 20.26
CA THR A 11 -32.50 0.49 19.26
C THR A 11 -32.07 1.35 18.08
N ARG A 12 -32.72 2.50 17.86
CA ARG A 12 -32.40 3.50 16.81
C ARG A 12 -32.59 4.92 17.36
N VAL A 13 -31.83 5.87 16.80
CA VAL A 13 -32.02 7.32 16.98
C VAL A 13 -32.01 7.94 15.58
N GLY A 14 -33.17 8.41 15.12
CA GLY A 14 -33.39 8.75 13.71
C GLY A 14 -33.11 7.54 12.80
N CYS A 15 -32.36 7.76 11.72
CA CYS A 15 -31.91 6.68 10.84
C CYS A 15 -30.82 5.78 11.46
N THR A 16 -30.07 6.27 12.44
CA THR A 16 -28.88 5.60 13.00
C THR A 16 -29.25 4.48 13.98
N THR A 17 -28.56 3.34 13.90
CA THR A 17 -28.69 2.24 14.87
C THR A 17 -27.93 2.53 16.16
N VAL A 18 -28.50 2.16 17.31
CA VAL A 18 -27.87 2.38 18.63
C VAL A 18 -27.02 1.15 18.99
N PRO A 19 -25.68 1.27 19.05
CA PRO A 19 -24.79 0.14 19.38
C PRO A 19 -24.97 -0.32 20.83
N ALA A 20 -24.37 -1.47 21.16
CA ALA A 20 -24.40 -2.02 22.52
C ALA A 20 -23.80 -1.06 23.56
N LEU A 21 -24.21 -1.21 24.83
CA LEU A 21 -23.72 -0.38 25.95
C LEU A 21 -22.19 -0.47 26.08
N THR A 22 -21.62 -1.66 25.96
CA THR A 22 -20.16 -1.90 26.02
C THR A 22 -19.41 -1.15 24.92
N VAL A 23 -19.84 -1.26 23.66
CA VAL A 23 -19.25 -0.55 22.51
C VAL A 23 -19.40 0.97 22.66
N SER A 24 -20.56 1.42 23.14
CA SER A 24 -20.83 2.84 23.39
C SER A 24 -19.94 3.41 24.50
N LYS A 25 -19.71 2.64 25.58
CA LYS A 25 -18.83 3.00 26.70
C LYS A 25 -17.37 3.03 26.25
N ALA A 26 -16.88 1.98 25.60
CA ALA A 26 -15.49 1.88 25.13
C ALA A 26 -15.12 3.06 24.22
N LYS A 27 -15.96 3.37 23.22
CA LYS A 27 -15.73 4.51 22.33
C LYS A 27 -15.83 5.87 23.03
N ALA A 28 -16.66 6.00 24.06
CA ALA A 28 -16.70 7.21 24.88
C ALA A 28 -15.41 7.38 25.71
N CYS A 29 -14.89 6.29 26.31
CA CYS A 29 -13.62 6.31 27.02
C CYS A 29 -12.45 6.67 26.09
N GLN A 30 -12.33 6.04 24.92
CA GLN A 30 -11.32 6.38 23.91
C GLN A 30 -11.41 7.84 23.46
N ALA A 31 -12.63 8.37 23.25
CA ALA A 31 -12.82 9.77 22.87
C ALA A 31 -12.44 10.75 24.00
N ILE A 32 -12.68 10.41 25.27
CA ILE A 32 -12.28 11.21 26.43
C ILE A 32 -10.75 11.17 26.62
N GLU A 33 -10.11 10.00 26.47
CA GLU A 33 -8.65 9.83 26.53
C GLU A 33 -7.95 10.74 25.50
N VAL A 34 -8.38 10.66 24.23
CA VAL A 34 -7.91 11.51 23.13
C VAL A 34 -8.22 12.99 23.40
N GLN A 35 -9.42 13.34 23.90
CA GLN A 35 -9.78 14.73 24.18
C GLN A 35 -8.89 15.36 25.26
N LEU A 36 -8.63 14.65 26.37
CA LEU A 36 -7.80 15.14 27.47
C LEU A 36 -6.34 15.31 27.01
N ALA A 37 -5.79 14.33 26.29
CA ALA A 37 -4.44 14.41 25.73
C ALA A 37 -4.27 15.52 24.66
N LEU A 38 -5.35 15.92 23.98
CA LEU A 38 -5.35 17.11 23.11
C LEU A 38 -5.50 18.42 23.90
N GLN A 39 -6.19 18.42 25.04
CA GLN A 39 -6.31 19.60 25.91
C GLN A 39 -4.98 19.95 26.60
N THR A 40 -4.24 18.97 27.11
CA THR A 40 -2.87 19.21 27.65
C THR A 40 -1.90 19.60 26.53
N LEU A 41 -2.00 18.99 25.35
CA LEU A 41 -1.20 19.39 24.18
C LEU A 41 -1.48 20.84 23.75
N MET A 42 -2.74 21.29 23.82
CA MET A 42 -3.14 22.68 23.53
C MET A 42 -2.62 23.69 24.57
N GLN A 43 -2.34 23.25 25.80
CA GLN A 43 -1.68 24.07 26.83
C GLN A 43 -0.15 24.08 26.67
N SER A 44 0.43 23.10 25.97
CA SER A 44 1.88 23.01 25.70
C SER A 44 2.36 24.02 24.65
N ALA A 45 3.69 24.17 24.56
CA ALA A 45 4.37 24.97 23.54
C ALA A 45 4.10 24.50 22.09
N TYR A 46 3.62 23.27 21.88
CA TYR A 46 3.35 22.70 20.55
C TYR A 46 1.92 22.97 20.03
N SER A 47 1.11 23.69 20.80
CA SER A 47 -0.23 24.15 20.43
C SER A 47 -0.27 25.02 19.17
N THR A 48 0.83 25.73 18.88
CA THR A 48 0.98 26.58 17.69
C THR A 48 1.39 25.83 16.41
N GLU A 49 1.74 24.53 16.51
CA GLU A 49 2.00 23.73 15.32
C GLU A 49 0.70 23.41 14.56
N ALA A 50 0.79 23.25 13.24
CA ALA A 50 -0.31 22.68 12.47
C ALA A 50 -0.58 21.23 12.90
N TRP A 51 -1.78 20.96 13.43
CA TRP A 51 -2.28 19.64 13.79
C TRP A 51 -3.46 19.28 12.89
N THR A 52 -3.34 18.22 12.10
CA THR A 52 -4.42 17.75 11.23
C THR A 52 -5.25 16.69 11.94
N LEU A 53 -6.48 16.48 11.47
CA LEU A 53 -7.35 15.38 11.95
C LEU A 53 -6.71 13.98 11.82
N ARG A 54 -5.67 13.83 10.99
CA ARG A 54 -4.91 12.57 10.85
C ARG A 54 -3.80 12.43 11.89
N ASP A 55 -3.23 13.54 12.37
CA ASP A 55 -2.26 13.52 13.47
C ASP A 55 -2.95 13.28 14.83
N THR A 56 -4.22 13.71 14.94
CA THR A 56 -5.02 13.68 16.17
C THR A 56 -6.09 12.58 16.21
N CYS A 57 -6.08 11.63 15.27
CA CYS A 57 -7.05 10.52 15.28
C CYS A 57 -6.68 9.39 16.26
N LEU A 58 -7.69 8.62 16.68
CA LEU A 58 -7.51 7.46 17.55
C LEU A 58 -6.57 6.39 16.97
N GLU A 59 -6.59 6.18 15.65
CA GLU A 59 -5.65 5.28 14.96
C GLU A 59 -4.20 5.74 15.15
N MET A 60 -3.94 7.05 15.12
CA MET A 60 -2.63 7.61 15.41
C MET A 60 -2.28 7.46 16.90
N TRP A 61 -3.22 7.66 17.81
CA TRP A 61 -3.02 7.49 19.25
C TRP A 61 -2.66 6.03 19.65
N GLU A 62 -3.32 5.06 19.03
CA GLU A 62 -3.14 3.62 19.28
C GLU A 62 -1.97 2.98 18.51
N ALA A 63 -1.46 3.63 17.45
CA ALA A 63 -0.27 3.20 16.73
C ALA A 63 1.02 3.33 17.58
N PRO A 64 2.05 2.48 17.37
CA PRO A 64 3.34 2.60 18.07
C PRO A 64 4.10 3.91 17.75
N PRO A 65 4.74 4.57 18.74
CA PRO A 65 4.58 4.37 20.18
C PRO A 65 3.19 4.81 20.66
N LYS A 66 2.54 3.97 21.47
CA LYS A 66 1.17 4.18 21.95
C LYS A 66 1.09 5.37 22.89
N ARG A 67 -0.06 6.06 22.91
CA ARG A 67 -0.31 7.25 23.77
C ARG A 67 0.68 8.41 23.57
N CYS A 68 1.25 8.49 22.39
CA CYS A 68 2.14 9.57 21.97
C CYS A 68 1.59 10.19 20.69
N TRP A 69 1.51 11.52 20.62
CA TRP A 69 1.30 12.20 19.34
C TRP A 69 2.56 12.07 18.49
N LYS A 70 2.44 12.03 17.17
CA LYS A 70 3.57 11.73 16.28
C LYS A 70 3.34 12.21 14.86
N LYS A 71 4.41 12.68 14.24
CA LYS A 71 4.41 13.42 12.96
C LYS A 71 5.63 13.01 12.13
N LYS A 72 5.60 13.33 10.83
CA LYS A 72 6.67 12.95 9.86
C LYS A 72 6.97 11.44 9.87
N GLY A 73 5.94 10.62 9.65
CA GLY A 73 6.13 9.16 9.48
C GLY A 73 7.02 8.84 8.27
N GLN A 74 7.93 7.88 8.44
CA GLN A 74 8.85 7.39 7.42
C GLN A 74 8.80 5.86 7.37
N SER A 75 8.85 5.28 6.17
CA SER A 75 8.90 3.83 6.00
C SER A 75 10.29 3.29 6.32
N VAL A 76 10.35 2.33 7.25
CA VAL A 76 11.53 1.52 7.58
C VAL A 76 11.27 0.11 7.08
N LEU A 77 12.07 -0.35 6.13
CA LEU A 77 11.94 -1.69 5.54
C LEU A 77 12.90 -2.63 6.27
N VAL A 78 12.41 -3.71 6.84
CA VAL A 78 13.23 -4.76 7.45
C VAL A 78 13.09 -6.03 6.63
N LYS A 79 14.22 -6.65 6.25
CA LYS A 79 14.24 -7.93 5.54
C LYS A 79 14.73 -9.02 6.47
N PHE A 80 13.95 -10.07 6.65
CA PHE A 80 14.33 -11.21 7.47
C PHE A 80 15.02 -12.30 6.64
N ASP A 81 16.03 -12.94 7.24
CA ASP A 81 16.85 -14.02 6.65
C ASP A 81 17.55 -13.64 5.33
N GLY A 82 17.80 -12.34 5.10
CA GLY A 82 18.35 -11.82 3.83
C GLY A 82 17.45 -11.99 2.61
N SER A 83 16.21 -12.46 2.79
CA SER A 83 15.29 -12.82 1.71
C SER A 83 14.41 -11.64 1.29
N CYS A 84 14.15 -11.51 -0.02
CA CYS A 84 13.27 -10.46 -0.55
C CYS A 84 11.78 -10.80 -0.44
N ASP A 85 11.43 -12.03 -0.03
CA ASP A 85 10.04 -12.49 0.16
C ASP A 85 9.58 -12.41 1.63
N ARG A 86 10.47 -11.96 2.54
CA ARG A 86 10.19 -11.74 3.98
C ARG A 86 10.55 -10.31 4.36
N ASP A 87 10.03 -9.35 3.62
CA ASP A 87 10.19 -7.92 3.92
C ASP A 87 8.96 -7.35 4.66
N MET A 88 9.21 -6.50 5.65
CA MET A 88 8.17 -5.86 6.46
C MET A 88 8.43 -4.35 6.55
N ILE A 89 7.35 -3.56 6.50
CA ILE A 89 7.43 -2.08 6.50
C ILE A 89 6.87 -1.54 7.81
N TYR A 90 7.76 -1.05 8.66
CA TYR A 90 7.43 -0.33 9.89
C TYR A 90 7.40 1.18 9.66
N THR A 91 6.83 1.93 10.61
CA THR A 91 6.80 3.40 10.56
C THR A 91 7.71 4.01 11.63
N GLY A 92 8.83 4.57 11.20
CA GLY A 92 9.65 5.47 12.01
C GLY A 92 8.99 6.86 12.08
N TRP A 93 9.12 7.58 13.20
CA TRP A 93 8.46 8.88 13.39
C TRP A 93 9.46 10.01 13.59
N GLY A 94 9.53 10.94 12.64
CA GLY A 94 10.49 12.05 12.68
C GLY A 94 10.29 13.03 13.84
N HIS A 95 9.07 13.18 14.35
CA HIS A 95 8.80 13.75 15.68
C HIS A 95 7.84 12.84 16.44
N ILE A 96 8.13 12.59 17.71
CA ILE A 96 7.24 11.97 18.70
C ILE A 96 7.06 12.99 19.83
N TYR A 97 5.83 13.12 20.34
CA TYR A 97 5.49 13.99 21.46
C TYR A 97 5.02 13.04 22.56
N VAL A 98 5.75 13.04 23.67
CA VAL A 98 5.50 12.20 24.84
C VAL A 98 5.01 13.10 25.96
N GLN A 99 4.07 12.62 26.78
CA GLN A 99 3.59 13.31 27.96
C GLN A 99 4.36 12.79 29.17
N ASP A 100 4.99 13.68 29.94
CA ASP A 100 5.58 13.35 31.23
C ASP A 100 4.47 13.01 32.22
N THR A 101 4.63 11.90 32.95
CA THR A 101 3.70 11.42 33.98
C THR A 101 3.74 12.22 35.28
N ASN A 102 4.75 13.08 35.47
CA ASN A 102 4.91 13.88 36.70
C ASN A 102 4.18 15.23 36.59
N ASP A 103 4.51 16.02 35.56
CA ASP A 103 4.07 17.42 35.42
C ASP A 103 3.02 17.63 34.30
N ASP A 104 2.51 16.56 33.67
CA ASP A 104 1.62 16.59 32.48
C ASP A 104 2.19 17.38 31.27
N THR A 105 3.50 17.68 31.30
CA THR A 105 4.19 18.43 30.25
C THR A 105 4.46 17.57 29.02
N TRP A 106 4.39 18.19 27.84
CA TRP A 106 4.72 17.51 26.59
C TRP A 106 6.17 17.74 26.19
N HIS A 107 6.85 16.66 25.83
CA HIS A 107 8.24 16.64 25.36
C HIS A 107 8.32 16.12 23.92
N LYS A 108 8.86 16.94 23.02
CA LYS A 108 9.04 16.59 21.59
C LYS A 108 10.42 16.00 21.34
N VAL A 109 10.45 14.68 21.14
CA VAL A 109 11.67 13.88 20.92
C VAL A 109 11.74 13.37 19.47
N PRO A 110 12.95 13.20 18.91
CA PRO A 110 13.12 12.53 17.60
C PRO A 110 12.98 11.02 17.77
N GLY A 111 12.18 10.38 16.90
CA GLY A 111 12.25 8.94 16.72
C GLY A 111 13.54 8.54 16.00
N GLN A 112 14.13 7.44 16.45
CA GLN A 112 15.39 6.89 15.99
C GLN A 112 15.22 5.43 15.59
N VAL A 113 16.19 4.93 14.83
CA VAL A 113 16.21 3.58 14.27
C VAL A 113 17.64 3.07 14.29
N ASP A 114 17.81 1.85 14.76
CA ASP A 114 19.08 1.14 14.77
C ASP A 114 18.89 -0.31 14.30
N GLU A 115 19.91 -1.13 14.51
CA GLU A 115 19.89 -2.57 14.24
C GLU A 115 18.89 -3.35 15.12
N LEU A 116 18.50 -2.84 16.30
CA LEU A 116 17.63 -3.54 17.24
C LEU A 116 16.15 -3.19 17.04
N GLY A 117 15.82 -1.96 16.62
CA GLY A 117 14.42 -1.57 16.53
C GLY A 117 14.15 -0.11 16.15
N LEU A 118 12.92 0.30 16.41
CA LEU A 118 12.49 1.71 16.39
C LEU A 118 12.30 2.19 17.81
N PHE A 119 12.91 3.32 18.15
CA PHE A 119 12.96 3.82 19.52
C PHE A 119 12.89 5.34 19.59
N TYR A 120 12.76 5.87 20.80
CA TYR A 120 13.09 7.25 21.12
C TYR A 120 13.84 7.31 22.45
N VAL A 121 14.37 8.49 22.79
CA VAL A 121 15.00 8.75 24.09
C VAL A 121 14.30 9.93 24.74
N HIS A 122 13.88 9.75 25.99
CA HIS A 122 13.31 10.78 26.86
C HIS A 122 14.05 10.67 28.20
N ASP A 123 14.60 11.78 28.69
CA ASP A 123 15.28 11.88 29.99
C ASP A 123 16.41 10.85 30.21
N GLY A 124 17.12 10.55 29.13
CA GLY A 124 18.18 9.53 29.09
C GLY A 124 17.70 8.08 28.96
N ILE A 125 16.39 7.83 29.13
CA ILE A 125 15.78 6.51 29.02
C ILE A 125 15.46 6.21 27.55
N ARG A 126 16.01 5.12 27.02
CA ARG A 126 15.67 4.57 25.70
C ARG A 126 14.36 3.78 25.78
N VAL A 127 13.38 4.14 24.96
CA VAL A 127 12.10 3.44 24.83
C VAL A 127 11.98 2.85 23.42
N ASN A 128 12.18 1.54 23.30
CA ASN A 128 11.87 0.79 22.08
C ASN A 128 10.34 0.69 21.91
N TYR A 129 9.83 0.94 20.71
CA TYR A 129 8.41 0.82 20.37
C TYR A 129 8.13 -0.12 19.19
N VAL A 130 9.17 -0.54 18.46
CA VAL A 130 9.23 -1.77 17.67
C VAL A 130 10.58 -2.44 17.98
N ASP A 131 10.58 -3.75 18.15
CA ASP A 131 11.76 -4.56 18.43
C ASP A 131 11.91 -5.61 17.32
N PHE A 132 12.98 -5.50 16.52
CA PHE A 132 13.16 -6.36 15.35
C PHE A 132 13.56 -7.79 15.73
N GLY A 133 14.04 -8.04 16.95
CA GLY A 133 14.27 -9.39 17.45
C GLY A 133 12.97 -10.14 17.72
N ILE A 134 12.00 -9.48 18.36
CA ILE A 134 10.65 -10.05 18.57
C ILE A 134 9.94 -10.28 17.23
N GLU A 135 10.06 -9.34 16.29
CA GLU A 135 9.48 -9.49 14.94
C GLU A 135 10.20 -10.60 14.14
N ALA A 136 11.52 -10.79 14.30
CA ALA A 136 12.26 -11.87 13.66
C ALA A 136 11.86 -13.27 14.14
N LEU A 137 11.36 -13.41 15.38
CA LEU A 137 10.72 -14.66 15.85
C LEU A 137 9.37 -14.92 15.19
N THR A 138 8.74 -13.90 14.58
CA THR A 138 7.43 -13.98 13.92
C THR A 138 7.54 -14.17 12.41
N TYR A 139 8.53 -13.54 11.78
CA TYR A 139 8.69 -13.50 10.32
C TYR A 139 9.98 -14.12 9.78
N GLY A 140 10.98 -14.35 10.63
CA GLY A 140 12.26 -14.96 10.28
C GLY A 140 12.38 -16.42 10.72
N VAL A 141 13.50 -17.05 10.35
CA VAL A 141 13.84 -18.44 10.74
C VAL A 141 15.28 -18.56 11.26
N THR A 142 16.21 -17.75 10.75
CA THR A 142 17.62 -17.72 11.15
C THR A 142 17.90 -16.74 12.31
N GLY A 143 16.96 -15.85 12.62
CA GLY A 143 17.18 -14.76 13.57
C GLY A 143 18.09 -13.65 13.02
N THR A 144 18.26 -13.54 11.70
CA THR A 144 19.03 -12.45 11.06
C THR A 144 18.09 -11.49 10.32
N TRP A 145 18.42 -10.20 10.34
CA TRP A 145 17.65 -9.17 9.62
C TRP A 145 18.52 -8.00 9.15
N GLU A 146 18.05 -7.32 8.10
CA GLU A 146 18.67 -6.13 7.50
C GLU A 146 17.68 -4.96 7.55
N VAL A 147 18.07 -3.81 8.12
CA VAL A 147 17.20 -2.64 8.28
C VAL A 147 17.55 -1.58 7.23
N GLN A 148 16.59 -1.23 6.37
CA GLN A 148 16.77 -0.24 5.30
C GLN A 148 15.93 1.02 5.56
N VAL A 149 16.60 2.19 5.59
CA VAL A 149 15.99 3.49 5.92
C VAL A 149 16.46 4.56 4.95
N GLY A 150 15.55 5.16 4.18
CA GLY A 150 15.88 6.28 3.28
C GLY A 150 16.94 5.95 2.21
N GLY A 151 17.12 4.67 1.86
CA GLY A 151 18.17 4.21 0.94
C GLY A 151 19.53 3.90 1.60
N ARG A 152 19.64 4.03 2.92
CA ARG A 152 20.77 3.50 3.72
C ARG A 152 20.42 2.13 4.28
N VAL A 153 21.43 1.29 4.46
CA VAL A 153 21.33 -0.01 5.14
C VAL A 153 22.01 0.11 6.51
N ILE A 154 21.37 -0.45 7.54
CA ILE A 154 21.92 -0.68 8.87
C ILE A 154 22.01 -2.20 9.03
N TYR A 155 23.24 -2.69 9.21
CA TYR A 155 23.53 -4.09 9.52
C TYR A 155 23.63 -4.27 11.03
N HIS A 156 23.21 -5.42 11.55
CA HIS A 156 23.47 -5.78 12.95
C HIS A 156 24.98 -6.02 13.14
N THR A 157 25.57 -5.32 14.11
CA THR A 157 27.03 -5.28 14.33
C THR A 157 27.49 -6.48 15.15
N SER A 158 27.18 -7.70 14.68
CA SER A 158 27.80 -8.92 15.18
C SER A 158 29.32 -8.84 14.97
N ALA A 159 30.10 -8.89 16.05
CA ALA A 159 31.53 -8.67 16.01
C ALA A 159 32.29 -9.73 15.19
N SER A 160 33.46 -9.35 14.66
CA SER A 160 34.45 -10.22 14.01
C SER A 160 34.07 -10.83 12.65
N VAL A 161 34.05 -9.98 11.61
CA VAL A 161 34.75 -10.33 10.36
C VAL A 161 36.15 -9.70 10.36
N SER A 162 37.04 -10.25 11.19
CA SER A 162 38.48 -9.99 11.03
C SER A 162 38.93 -10.70 9.76
N SER A 163 39.31 -9.93 8.73
CA SER A 163 39.84 -10.50 7.50
C SER A 163 41.31 -10.83 7.69
N THR A 164 41.58 -12.01 8.26
CA THR A 164 42.94 -12.57 8.35
C THR A 164 43.42 -13.00 6.97
N GLN A 165 43.99 -12.06 6.21
CA GLN A 165 45.03 -12.40 5.25
C GLN A 165 46.37 -12.41 5.99
N ALA A 166 46.87 -13.61 6.27
CA ALA A 166 48.20 -13.85 6.82
C ALA A 166 49.12 -14.41 5.73
N ALA A 167 50.43 -14.31 5.96
CA ALA A 167 51.53 -14.49 5.00
C ALA A 167 51.69 -13.33 3.99
N THR A 168 52.88 -12.75 3.79
CA THR A 168 54.18 -12.98 4.47
C THR A 168 55.10 -11.76 4.27
N SER A 169 56.03 -11.57 5.21
CA SER A 169 57.32 -10.86 5.11
C SER A 169 57.37 -9.42 4.56
N ASP A 170 57.81 -8.50 5.43
CA ASP A 170 59.10 -7.76 5.37
C ASP A 170 59.46 -6.98 4.07
N ASP A 171 60.03 -5.75 4.10
CA ASP A 171 60.60 -4.98 5.21
C ASP A 171 60.44 -3.43 5.04
N ASP A 172 60.69 -2.74 6.15
CA ASP A 172 60.92 -1.30 6.39
C ASP A 172 62.07 -0.66 5.54
N THR A 173 62.43 0.63 5.62
CA THR A 173 61.69 1.92 5.53
C THR A 173 62.68 3.08 5.24
N LEU A 174 62.15 4.32 5.15
CA LEU A 174 62.74 5.55 5.71
C LEU A 174 63.90 6.26 4.97
N SER A 175 64.07 7.53 5.36
CA SER A 175 65.35 8.24 5.30
C SER A 175 65.48 9.11 6.56
N PRO A 176 66.69 9.30 7.13
CA PRO A 176 66.82 9.24 8.59
C PRO A 176 67.46 10.47 9.24
N LEU A 177 67.26 10.62 10.55
CA LEU A 177 68.00 11.58 11.39
C LEU A 177 68.66 10.92 12.61
N ARG A 178 69.81 10.28 12.32
CA ARG A 178 71.05 10.21 13.14
C ARG A 178 70.95 10.00 14.66
N SER A 179 71.42 8.82 15.11
CA SER A 179 72.67 8.69 15.91
C SER A 179 73.14 7.23 16.06
N ALA A 180 74.46 7.00 15.92
CA ALA A 180 75.30 5.89 16.44
C ALA A 180 74.83 4.41 16.28
N ALA A 181 75.63 3.42 15.82
CA ALA A 181 77.07 3.40 15.48
C ALA A 181 77.48 2.18 14.61
N ALA A 182 78.67 2.27 13.99
CA ALA A 182 79.58 1.21 13.54
C ALA A 182 79.20 0.18 12.41
N ALA A 183 80.00 0.21 11.32
CA ALA A 183 80.54 -0.93 10.54
C ALA A 183 79.58 -1.85 9.71
N VAL A 184 79.88 -2.36 8.50
CA VAL A 184 80.96 -2.15 7.47
C VAL A 184 80.49 -2.70 6.09
N THR A 185 80.88 -2.05 4.96
CA THR A 185 81.02 -2.57 3.55
C THR A 185 79.88 -3.38 2.86
N ALA A 186 79.60 -3.29 1.54
CA ALA A 186 79.96 -2.37 0.44
C ALA A 186 79.12 -2.65 -0.86
N THR A 187 79.10 -1.70 -1.83
CA THR A 187 78.75 -1.83 -3.29
C THR A 187 77.37 -2.43 -3.71
N ALA A 188 76.38 -1.72 -4.29
CA ALA A 188 76.26 -1.03 -5.63
C ALA A 188 75.75 -1.96 -6.79
N THR A 189 75.09 -1.55 -7.91
CA THR A 189 74.89 -0.24 -8.59
C THR A 189 73.71 -0.23 -9.62
N THR A 190 73.02 0.92 -9.85
CA THR A 190 72.23 1.36 -11.06
C THR A 190 71.02 0.54 -11.63
N ALA A 191 70.04 1.04 -12.43
CA ALA A 191 69.34 2.36 -12.56
C ALA A 191 68.19 2.36 -13.65
N VAL A 192 67.29 3.37 -13.62
CA VAL A 192 66.35 3.90 -14.69
C VAL A 192 65.05 3.13 -15.08
N PRO A 193 63.86 3.82 -15.18
CA PRO A 193 62.57 3.29 -15.70
C PRO A 193 61.95 4.04 -16.92
N PRO A 194 60.94 3.44 -17.59
CA PRO A 194 59.83 4.18 -18.26
C PRO A 194 58.44 3.44 -18.21
N THR A 195 57.37 3.81 -18.95
CA THR A 195 56.47 4.99 -18.81
C THR A 195 55.17 4.83 -19.67
N LEU A 196 53.97 5.08 -19.10
CA LEU A 196 52.62 5.27 -19.73
C LEU A 196 51.97 4.18 -20.63
N GLN A 197 50.68 3.84 -20.39
CA GLN A 197 49.52 3.99 -21.32
C GLN A 197 48.19 3.40 -20.77
N ASN A 198 47.05 3.68 -21.45
CA ASN A 198 45.64 3.33 -21.10
C ASN A 198 44.78 3.35 -22.40
N PRO A 199 43.78 2.48 -22.68
CA PRO A 199 42.35 2.86 -22.47
C PRO A 199 41.24 1.75 -22.36
N ALA A 200 40.17 2.05 -21.58
CA ALA A 200 38.72 1.76 -21.85
C ALA A 200 38.19 0.28 -21.97
N PRO A 201 36.85 0.04 -22.07
CA PRO A 201 35.69 0.52 -21.28
C PRO A 201 34.76 -0.63 -20.73
N ALA A 202 33.61 -0.28 -20.14
CA ALA A 202 32.70 -1.18 -19.39
C ALA A 202 31.40 -1.63 -20.12
N PRO A 203 30.56 -2.47 -19.48
CA PRO A 203 29.10 -2.43 -19.63
C PRO A 203 28.34 -2.13 -18.31
N SER A 204 27.01 -1.93 -18.39
CA SER A 204 26.20 -1.13 -17.45
C SER A 204 25.16 -1.86 -16.59
N SER A 205 24.75 -1.22 -15.48
CA SER A 205 23.71 -1.66 -14.52
C SER A 205 22.25 -1.29 -14.88
N PRO A 206 21.23 -2.01 -14.34
CA PRO A 206 19.81 -1.73 -14.56
C PRO A 206 19.22 -0.61 -13.66
N PRO A 207 18.06 -0.01 -13.99
CA PRO A 207 17.52 1.18 -13.33
C PRO A 207 16.58 0.90 -12.12
N PRO A 208 16.51 1.80 -11.12
CA PRO A 208 15.61 1.67 -9.97
C PRO A 208 14.16 2.10 -10.26
N LYS A 209 13.19 1.45 -9.60
CA LYS A 209 11.75 1.78 -9.71
C LYS A 209 11.40 3.03 -8.89
N ARG A 210 10.58 3.94 -9.44
CA ARG A 210 10.13 5.16 -8.76
C ARG A 210 8.88 4.97 -7.89
N GLN A 211 8.86 5.74 -6.80
CA GLN A 211 7.80 5.98 -5.84
C GLN A 211 6.52 6.53 -6.50
N ARG A 212 5.33 6.19 -5.96
CA ARG A 212 4.04 6.78 -6.37
C ARG A 212 3.69 8.02 -5.55
N VAL A 213 3.60 9.16 -6.23
CA VAL A 213 2.86 10.36 -5.80
C VAL A 213 1.58 10.43 -6.63
N ILE A 214 0.43 10.81 -6.03
CA ILE A 214 -0.82 11.06 -6.77
C ILE A 214 -1.47 12.37 -6.28
N VAL A 215 -1.08 13.46 -6.92
CA VAL A 215 -1.88 14.69 -7.13
C VAL A 215 -1.46 15.23 -8.51
N GLY A 216 -2.37 15.88 -9.24
CA GLY A 216 -2.03 16.60 -10.47
C GLY A 216 -2.36 15.84 -11.76
N GLN A 217 -2.66 16.62 -12.80
CA GLN A 217 -3.22 16.17 -14.08
C GLN A 217 -2.14 16.13 -15.19
N GLN A 218 -2.60 15.79 -16.40
CA GLN A 218 -2.03 16.11 -17.71
C GLN A 218 -1.11 15.06 -18.36
N TRP A 219 -0.93 15.20 -19.68
CA TRP A 219 -0.81 14.11 -20.65
C TRP A 219 0.62 13.83 -21.11
N GLN A 220 0.88 12.58 -21.54
CA GLN A 220 1.21 12.27 -22.95
C GLN A 220 1.04 10.76 -23.24
N GLN A 221 0.95 10.38 -24.52
CA GLN A 221 0.93 8.97 -24.96
C GLN A 221 2.36 8.49 -25.27
N PRO A 222 2.55 7.18 -25.58
CA PRO A 222 2.68 6.87 -27.01
C PRO A 222 1.87 5.65 -27.48
N ASP A 223 1.70 5.58 -28.81
CA ASP A 223 1.11 4.50 -29.58
C ASP A 223 2.09 3.33 -29.80
N SER A 224 1.57 2.11 -29.98
CA SER A 224 2.25 0.99 -30.65
C SER A 224 1.26 -0.14 -30.99
N THR A 225 0.83 -0.18 -32.24
CA THR A 225 0.00 -1.26 -32.80
C THR A 225 0.78 -2.58 -32.95
N ARG A 226 0.24 -3.69 -32.44
CA ARG A 226 0.56 -5.06 -32.90
C ARG A 226 -0.71 -5.90 -33.04
N LYS A 227 -0.71 -6.82 -34.01
CA LYS A 227 -1.87 -7.55 -34.54
C LYS A 227 -1.75 -9.07 -34.31
N VAL A 228 -2.91 -9.75 -34.14
CA VAL A 228 -3.12 -11.21 -34.33
C VAL A 228 -2.43 -12.04 -33.20
N THR A 229 -2.92 -13.19 -32.72
CA THR A 229 -3.79 -14.23 -33.32
C THR A 229 -5.08 -14.55 -32.51
N GLU A 230 -5.90 -15.42 -33.10
CA GLU A 230 -7.32 -15.68 -32.84
C GLU A 230 -7.64 -16.46 -31.55
N GLY A 231 -8.91 -16.39 -31.13
CA GLY A 231 -9.48 -17.19 -30.03
C GLY A 231 -10.99 -17.36 -30.20
N ARG A 232 -11.41 -18.51 -30.74
CA ARG A 232 -12.79 -18.84 -31.15
C ARG A 232 -13.80 -18.75 -29.99
N VAL A 233 -14.78 -17.86 -30.11
CA VAL A 233 -15.94 -17.78 -29.19
C VAL A 233 -16.99 -18.82 -29.59
N VAL A 234 -17.50 -19.58 -28.62
CA VAL A 234 -18.60 -20.53 -28.81
C VAL A 234 -19.90 -19.91 -28.31
N CYS A 235 -20.86 -19.72 -29.21
CA CYS A 235 -22.22 -19.30 -28.86
C CYS A 235 -23.09 -20.54 -28.60
N GLN A 236 -23.47 -20.78 -27.34
CA GLN A 236 -24.53 -21.73 -27.00
C GLN A 236 -25.86 -20.97 -26.89
N ASN A 237 -26.64 -21.02 -27.96
CA ASN A 237 -28.11 -20.96 -27.87
C ASN A 237 -28.64 -22.38 -27.59
N GLU A 238 -29.92 -22.48 -27.22
CA GLU A 238 -30.64 -23.67 -26.71
C GLU A 238 -30.57 -23.87 -25.18
N ARG A 239 -31.67 -24.10 -24.44
CA ARG A 239 -33.10 -24.26 -24.82
C ARG A 239 -34.03 -23.46 -23.88
N SER A 240 -35.16 -23.00 -24.41
CA SER A 240 -36.29 -22.51 -23.62
C SER A 240 -37.10 -23.69 -23.08
N ILE A 241 -37.35 -23.71 -21.77
CA ILE A 241 -38.40 -24.57 -21.19
C ILE A 241 -39.73 -23.82 -21.33
N ARG A 242 -40.70 -24.43 -22.01
CA ARG A 242 -42.11 -24.04 -21.99
C ARG A 242 -42.94 -25.26 -21.59
N ASN A 243 -43.83 -25.11 -20.63
CA ASN A 243 -44.93 -26.06 -20.45
C ASN A 243 -46.00 -25.75 -21.52
N PRO A 244 -46.52 -26.76 -22.24
CA PRO A 244 -47.67 -26.60 -23.11
C PRO A 244 -48.96 -26.96 -22.34
N ASP A 245 -49.62 -25.96 -21.76
CA ASP A 245 -51.08 -26.01 -21.49
C ASP A 245 -51.61 -24.64 -21.03
N SER A 246 -51.85 -23.75 -21.99
CA SER A 246 -52.75 -22.61 -21.83
C SER A 246 -53.11 -22.06 -23.22
N THR A 247 -54.34 -22.31 -23.67
CA THR A 247 -54.87 -21.76 -24.93
C THR A 247 -55.44 -20.37 -24.68
N ASP A 248 -54.62 -19.33 -24.84
CA ASP A 248 -55.13 -17.96 -24.80
C ASP A 248 -54.54 -17.05 -25.91
N LEU A 249 -55.40 -16.68 -26.86
CA LEU A 249 -55.08 -15.89 -28.05
C LEU A 249 -55.14 -14.37 -27.78
N ARG A 250 -54.42 -13.87 -26.75
CA ARG A 250 -54.22 -12.42 -26.53
C ARG A 250 -52.97 -12.07 -25.72
N ARG A 251 -51.85 -11.75 -26.39
CA ARG A 251 -51.01 -10.58 -26.03
C ARG A 251 -50.15 -10.09 -27.20
N GLY A 252 -50.80 -9.48 -28.19
CA GLY A 252 -50.10 -8.57 -29.09
C GLY A 252 -49.85 -7.24 -28.36
N HIS A 253 -48.67 -7.08 -27.77
CA HIS A 253 -48.13 -5.77 -27.43
C HIS A 253 -46.80 -5.58 -28.17
N SER A 254 -46.75 -4.54 -29.01
CA SER A 254 -45.50 -3.89 -29.33
C SER A 254 -45.05 -3.14 -28.06
N ASP A 255 -44.14 -3.74 -27.29
CA ASP A 255 -43.55 -3.08 -26.12
C ASP A 255 -42.65 -1.93 -26.59
N SER A 256 -43.27 -0.78 -26.90
CA SER A 256 -42.63 0.49 -27.25
C SER A 256 -41.79 1.11 -26.13
N ASP A 257 -41.68 0.40 -25.01
CA ASP A 257 -41.06 0.79 -23.74
C ASP A 257 -39.99 -0.23 -23.28
N ALA A 258 -39.74 -1.31 -24.04
CA ALA A 258 -38.72 -2.30 -23.71
C ALA A 258 -37.33 -1.89 -24.23
N VAL A 259 -36.45 -1.45 -23.32
CA VAL A 259 -35.13 -0.92 -23.65
C VAL A 259 -34.07 -2.03 -23.60
N PRO A 260 -33.20 -2.17 -24.63
CA PRO A 260 -32.14 -3.17 -24.64
C PRO A 260 -31.07 -2.89 -23.58
N VAL A 261 -30.70 -3.95 -22.85
CA VAL A 261 -29.62 -3.93 -21.84
C VAL A 261 -28.62 -5.07 -22.07
N ILE A 262 -27.48 -5.00 -21.39
CA ILE A 262 -26.55 -6.13 -21.19
C ILE A 262 -26.19 -6.19 -19.70
N HIS A 263 -26.30 -7.37 -19.09
CA HIS A 263 -25.70 -7.65 -17.79
C HIS A 263 -24.34 -8.31 -17.98
N LEU A 264 -23.30 -7.71 -17.40
CA LEU A 264 -21.93 -8.24 -17.41
C LEU A 264 -21.71 -8.99 -16.09
N GLN A 265 -21.53 -10.30 -16.15
CA GLN A 265 -21.24 -11.17 -15.00
C GLN A 265 -19.74 -11.45 -14.92
N GLY A 266 -19.15 -11.40 -13.72
CA GLY A 266 -17.74 -11.74 -13.52
C GLY A 266 -17.22 -11.38 -12.12
N ASP A 267 -15.91 -11.25 -11.97
CA ASP A 267 -15.29 -10.74 -10.75
C ASP A 267 -15.61 -9.24 -10.52
N ALA A 268 -15.83 -8.87 -9.26
CA ALA A 268 -16.19 -7.51 -8.86
C ALA A 268 -15.13 -6.46 -9.21
N ASN A 269 -13.84 -6.78 -9.06
CA ASN A 269 -12.76 -5.85 -9.39
C ASN A 269 -12.57 -5.72 -10.90
N CYS A 270 -12.66 -6.82 -11.65
CA CYS A 270 -12.65 -6.84 -13.11
C CYS A 270 -13.78 -5.99 -13.68
N LEU A 271 -15.03 -6.15 -13.19
CA LEU A 271 -16.17 -5.35 -13.62
C LEU A 271 -16.06 -3.88 -13.22
N LYS A 272 -15.60 -3.57 -12.01
CA LYS A 272 -15.33 -2.19 -11.55
C LYS A 272 -14.31 -1.49 -12.46
N CYS A 273 -13.20 -2.17 -12.78
CA CYS A 273 -12.17 -1.69 -13.69
C CYS A 273 -12.66 -1.55 -15.13
N PHE A 274 -13.41 -2.53 -15.65
CA PHE A 274 -13.99 -2.48 -17.00
C PHE A 274 -14.94 -1.30 -17.14
N ARG A 275 -15.91 -1.15 -16.22
CA ARG A 275 -16.85 -0.03 -16.20
C ARG A 275 -16.11 1.32 -16.21
N TYR A 276 -15.09 1.48 -15.37
CA TYR A 276 -14.30 2.72 -15.30
C TYR A 276 -13.54 3.03 -16.61
N ARG A 277 -12.99 2.02 -17.29
CA ARG A 277 -12.34 2.20 -18.60
C ARG A 277 -13.36 2.62 -19.66
N VAL A 278 -14.48 1.91 -19.75
CA VAL A 278 -15.50 2.09 -20.78
C VAL A 278 -16.35 3.36 -20.55
N GLN A 279 -16.41 3.88 -19.31
CA GLN A 279 -17.07 5.14 -18.97
C GLN A 279 -16.58 6.37 -19.77
N LYS A 280 -15.35 6.34 -20.32
CA LYS A 280 -14.84 7.35 -21.26
C LYS A 280 -15.56 7.40 -22.61
N HIS A 281 -16.33 6.35 -22.94
CA HIS A 281 -17.05 6.19 -24.21
C HIS A 281 -18.57 6.12 -24.01
N LYS A 282 -19.06 6.60 -22.87
CA LYS A 282 -20.50 6.66 -22.54
C LYS A 282 -21.30 7.34 -23.65
N ASP A 283 -20.89 8.54 -24.05
CA ASP A 283 -21.72 9.41 -24.89
C ASP A 283 -21.92 8.87 -26.33
N THR A 284 -21.10 7.91 -26.76
CA THR A 284 -21.27 7.15 -28.00
C THR A 284 -21.82 5.73 -27.78
N LEU A 285 -21.33 4.97 -26.78
CA LEU A 285 -21.55 3.52 -26.72
C LEU A 285 -22.65 3.04 -25.77
N PHE A 286 -23.02 3.77 -24.71
CA PHE A 286 -24.07 3.36 -23.76
C PHE A 286 -24.56 4.52 -22.86
N VAL A 287 -25.85 4.59 -22.54
CA VAL A 287 -26.46 5.74 -21.85
C VAL A 287 -26.20 5.75 -20.35
N LYS A 288 -26.47 4.62 -19.68
CA LYS A 288 -26.42 4.46 -18.22
C LYS A 288 -25.67 3.15 -17.88
N ALA A 289 -24.94 3.14 -16.78
CA ALA A 289 -24.30 1.94 -16.22
C ALA A 289 -24.55 1.88 -14.72
N SER A 290 -24.78 0.68 -14.19
CA SER A 290 -25.05 0.49 -12.75
C SER A 290 -23.79 0.65 -11.88
N SER A 291 -24.01 0.66 -10.56
CA SER A 291 -23.01 0.15 -9.61
C SER A 291 -22.65 -1.31 -9.93
N THR A 292 -21.53 -1.79 -9.41
CA THR A 292 -21.29 -3.24 -9.32
C THR A 292 -22.21 -3.77 -8.21
N TRP A 293 -23.08 -4.73 -8.54
CA TRP A 293 -24.08 -5.28 -7.64
C TRP A 293 -24.01 -6.82 -7.58
N HIS A 294 -24.66 -7.40 -6.58
CA HIS A 294 -24.80 -8.84 -6.37
C HIS A 294 -26.27 -9.14 -6.02
N TRP A 295 -26.72 -10.38 -6.20
CA TRP A 295 -28.03 -10.79 -5.73
C TRP A 295 -28.08 -10.78 -4.19
N ALA A 296 -29.14 -10.22 -3.61
CA ALA A 296 -29.28 -10.11 -2.16
C ALA A 296 -29.67 -11.45 -1.48
N CYS A 297 -30.23 -12.38 -2.25
CA CYS A 297 -30.64 -13.72 -1.83
C CYS A 297 -30.23 -14.74 -2.89
N GLY A 298 -29.87 -15.95 -2.46
CA GLY A 298 -29.36 -17.04 -3.29
C GLY A 298 -28.13 -17.69 -2.66
N ASN A 299 -27.78 -18.91 -3.10
CA ASN A 299 -26.54 -19.56 -2.64
C ASN A 299 -25.30 -18.81 -3.16
N SER A 300 -24.17 -18.99 -2.46
CA SER A 300 -23.08 -18.02 -2.36
C SER A 300 -22.11 -17.92 -3.55
N ASP A 301 -22.65 -17.83 -4.77
CA ASP A 301 -21.91 -17.44 -5.97
C ASP A 301 -21.32 -16.03 -5.79
N LYS A 302 -19.99 -15.94 -5.70
CA LYS A 302 -19.22 -14.68 -5.64
C LYS A 302 -19.22 -13.92 -6.98
N THR A 303 -20.26 -14.08 -7.81
CA THR A 303 -20.37 -13.43 -9.11
C THR A 303 -21.01 -12.06 -8.96
N ALA A 304 -20.28 -11.05 -9.41
CA ALA A 304 -20.74 -9.67 -9.46
C ALA A 304 -21.38 -9.38 -10.82
N PHE A 305 -22.25 -8.37 -10.84
CA PHE A 305 -22.97 -7.93 -12.03
C PHE A 305 -22.81 -6.42 -12.25
N VAL A 306 -22.72 -6.01 -13.52
CA VAL A 306 -22.87 -4.60 -13.96
C VAL A 306 -23.83 -4.57 -15.14
N THR A 307 -24.89 -3.77 -15.02
CA THR A 307 -25.88 -3.56 -16.10
C THR A 307 -25.47 -2.35 -16.94
N LEU A 308 -25.47 -2.51 -18.26
CA LEU A 308 -25.31 -1.44 -19.24
C LEU A 308 -26.62 -1.22 -20.02
N TRP A 309 -26.97 0.05 -20.25
CA TRP A 309 -28.24 0.50 -20.82
C TRP A 309 -28.01 1.25 -22.12
N TYR A 310 -28.75 0.92 -23.18
CA TYR A 310 -28.54 1.43 -24.54
C TYR A 310 -29.75 2.26 -25.01
N LYS A 311 -29.58 3.11 -26.03
CA LYS A 311 -30.69 3.83 -26.69
C LYS A 311 -31.47 2.94 -27.65
N SER A 312 -30.76 2.08 -28.37
CA SER A 312 -31.30 1.21 -29.43
C SER A 312 -30.61 -0.15 -29.42
N GLN A 313 -31.22 -1.12 -30.10
CA GLN A 313 -30.64 -2.44 -30.30
C GLN A 313 -29.34 -2.38 -31.12
N GLU A 314 -29.24 -1.41 -32.03
CA GLU A 314 -28.06 -1.15 -32.86
C GLU A 314 -26.88 -0.66 -32.02
N GLN A 315 -27.10 0.26 -31.07
CA GLN A 315 -26.05 0.72 -30.15
C GLN A 315 -25.52 -0.45 -29.28
N ARG A 316 -26.41 -1.36 -28.86
CA ARG A 316 -26.02 -2.60 -28.16
C ARG A 316 -25.17 -3.53 -29.05
N ALA A 317 -25.48 -3.60 -30.34
CA ALA A 317 -24.70 -4.39 -31.30
C ALA A 317 -23.32 -3.75 -31.56
N GLU A 318 -23.24 -2.44 -31.80
CA GLU A 318 -21.96 -1.73 -31.97
C GLU A 318 -21.07 -1.90 -30.73
N PHE A 319 -21.64 -1.80 -29.52
CA PHE A 319 -20.90 -2.07 -28.28
C PHE A 319 -20.25 -3.46 -28.29
N LEU A 320 -21.01 -4.51 -28.63
CA LEU A 320 -20.50 -5.89 -28.65
C LEU A 320 -19.44 -6.12 -29.75
N THR A 321 -19.55 -5.44 -30.89
CA THR A 321 -18.55 -5.49 -31.97
C THR A 321 -17.27 -4.73 -31.60
N ARG A 322 -17.39 -3.61 -30.88
CA ARG A 322 -16.31 -2.63 -30.66
C ARG A 322 -15.59 -2.77 -29.32
N VAL A 323 -16.20 -3.38 -28.31
CA VAL A 323 -15.67 -3.45 -26.94
C VAL A 323 -15.28 -4.88 -26.57
N HIS A 324 -13.98 -5.17 -26.56
CA HIS A 324 -13.46 -6.44 -26.08
C HIS A 324 -13.70 -6.64 -24.57
N LEU A 325 -14.43 -7.69 -24.23
CA LEU A 325 -14.69 -8.08 -22.84
C LEU A 325 -13.44 -8.74 -22.22
N PRO A 326 -13.09 -8.44 -20.95
CA PRO A 326 -11.99 -9.09 -20.26
C PRO A 326 -12.21 -10.60 -20.12
N LYS A 327 -11.11 -11.38 -20.12
CA LYS A 327 -11.15 -12.83 -19.83
C LYS A 327 -11.86 -13.07 -18.49
N GLY A 328 -12.88 -13.94 -18.50
CA GLY A 328 -13.70 -14.25 -17.32
C GLY A 328 -14.97 -13.39 -17.16
N VAL A 329 -15.19 -12.37 -17.99
CA VAL A 329 -16.47 -11.62 -18.02
C VAL A 329 -17.41 -12.23 -19.06
N LYS A 330 -18.63 -12.58 -18.66
CA LYS A 330 -19.72 -13.02 -19.54
C LYS A 330 -20.68 -11.85 -19.79
N ALA A 331 -21.17 -11.71 -21.02
CA ALA A 331 -22.21 -10.75 -21.36
C ALA A 331 -23.55 -11.46 -21.60
N LEU A 332 -24.58 -11.05 -20.88
CA LEU A 332 -25.94 -11.57 -20.95
C LEU A 332 -26.85 -10.47 -21.52
N PRO A 333 -27.25 -10.54 -22.81
CA PRO A 333 -28.16 -9.56 -23.40
C PRO A 333 -29.57 -9.73 -22.84
N GLY A 334 -30.26 -8.63 -22.57
CA GLY A 334 -31.63 -8.62 -22.06
C GLY A 334 -32.40 -7.36 -22.45
N TYR A 335 -33.58 -7.21 -21.86
CA TYR A 335 -34.44 -6.02 -22.00
C TYR A 335 -34.98 -5.63 -20.63
N MET A 336 -35.22 -4.34 -20.42
CA MET A 336 -35.86 -3.78 -19.22
C MET A 336 -36.89 -2.74 -19.63
N SER A 337 -38.00 -2.63 -18.91
CA SER A 337 -38.97 -1.54 -19.08
C SER A 337 -38.30 -0.18 -18.87
N ALA A 338 -38.65 0.82 -19.67
CA ALA A 338 -38.11 2.16 -19.52
C ALA A 338 -38.63 2.78 -18.22
N PHE A 339 -37.69 3.22 -17.39
CA PHE A 339 -37.98 4.22 -16.37
C PHE A 339 -37.47 5.55 -16.95
N VAL A 340 -38.40 6.27 -17.58
CA VAL A 340 -38.21 7.58 -18.22
C VAL A 340 -37.97 8.64 -17.15
#